data_AF-A0A963DWF4-F1
#
_entry.id   AF-A0A963DWF4-F1
#
_cell.length_a   1.000
_cell.length_b   1.000
_cell.length_c   1.000
_cell.angle_alpha   90.00
_cell.angle_beta   90.00
_cell.angle_gamma   90.00
#
_symmetry.space_group_name_H-M   'P 1'
#
loop_
_entity.id
_entity.type
_entity.pdbx_description
1 polymer ?
#
loop_
_entity_poly.entity_id
_entity_poly.type
_entity_poly.pdbx_seq_one_letter_code
_entity_poly.pdbx_strand_id
1 'polypeptide(L)' 'CAAGDADRLLAALRAHPLGIQAAVIGQVVEDPNGFVQMKTKFGGRRMVDWLSGEQLPRIC' A
#
# COMPACT_ATOMS: atom_id res chain seq x y z
N CYS A 1 -4.28 11.27 10.35
CA CYS A 1 -3.13 10.84 11.16
C CYS A 1 -1.86 11.37 10.53
N ALA A 2 -0.90 11.81 11.33
CA ALA A 2 0.40 12.25 10.83
C ALA A 2 1.28 11.03 10.51
N ALA A 3 2.39 11.23 9.79
CA ALA A 3 3.34 10.14 9.51
C ALA A 3 3.84 9.45 10.80
N GLY A 4 3.99 10.21 11.90
CA GLY A 4 4.40 9.67 13.20
C GLY A 4 3.37 8.77 13.90
N ASP A 5 2.13 8.73 13.45
CA ASP A 5 1.10 7.82 14.00
C ASP A 5 1.24 6.38 13.47
N ALA A 6 2.07 6.13 12.45
CA ALA A 6 2.11 4.87 11.72
C ALA A 6 2.32 3.65 12.64
N ASP A 7 3.29 3.71 13.56
CA ASP A 7 3.60 2.60 14.46
C ASP A 7 2.47 2.30 15.44
N ARG A 8 1.85 3.35 15.99
CA ARG A 8 0.72 3.22 16.93
C ARG A 8 -0.48 2.57 16.25
N LEU A 9 -0.79 2.98 15.02
CA LEU A 9 -1.89 2.41 14.24
C LEU A 9 -1.59 0.98 13.81
N LEU A 10 -0.35 0.70 13.38
CA LEU A 10 0.07 -0.65 13.01
C LEU A 10 -0.03 -1.61 14.20
N ALA A 11 0.36 -1.18 15.40
CA ALA A 11 0.20 -1.96 16.62
C ALA A 11 -1.28 -2.26 16.92
N ALA A 12 -2.16 -1.26 16.80
CA ALA A 12 -3.59 -1.44 16.98
C ALA A 12 -4.20 -2.42 15.97
N LEU A 13 -3.79 -2.37 14.70
CA LEU A 13 -4.23 -3.32 13.67
C LEU A 13 -3.76 -4.75 13.98
N ARG A 14 -2.48 -4.91 14.34
CA ARG A 14 -1.90 -6.23 14.65
C ARG A 14 -2.44 -6.87 15.93
N ALA A 15 -2.97 -6.08 16.85
CA ALA A 15 -3.66 -6.59 18.03
C ALA A 15 -5.00 -7.28 17.70
N HIS A 16 -5.57 -7.02 16.52
CA HIS A 16 -6.81 -7.65 16.08
C HIS A 16 -6.53 -8.98 15.36
N PRO A 17 -7.29 -10.07 15.60
CA PRO A 17 -7.08 -11.38 14.96
C PRO A 17 -7.09 -11.36 13.43
N LEU A 18 -7.87 -10.47 12.81
CA LEU A 18 -7.88 -10.30 11.34
C LEU A 18 -6.74 -9.40 10.82
N GLY A 19 -6.03 -8.72 11.70
CA GLY A 19 -5.03 -7.70 11.36
C GLY A 19 -3.58 -8.13 11.64
N ILE A 20 -3.33 -9.39 12.01
CA ILE A 20 -1.98 -9.85 12.41
C ILE A 20 -0.92 -9.58 11.33
N GLN A 21 -1.33 -9.59 10.06
CA GLN A 21 -0.46 -9.38 8.91
C GLN A 21 -0.46 -7.93 8.41
N ALA A 22 -1.05 -6.99 9.14
CA ALA A 22 -0.98 -5.58 8.79
C ALA A 22 0.48 -5.12 8.65
N ALA A 23 0.73 -4.27 7.66
CA ALA A 23 2.04 -3.75 7.34
C ALA A 23 1.93 -2.34 6.75
N VAL A 24 2.95 -1.53 6.99
CA VAL A 24 3.16 -0.30 6.22
C VAL A 24 3.70 -0.70 4.85
N ILE A 25 2.99 -0.33 3.78
CA ILE A 25 3.34 -0.71 2.40
C ILE A 25 3.99 0.42 1.60
N GLY A 26 4.07 1.62 2.17
CA GLY A 26 4.62 2.79 1.48
C GLY A 26 4.34 4.08 2.23
N GLN A 27 4.55 5.19 1.53
CA GLN A 27 4.31 6.54 2.02
C GLN A 27 3.74 7.40 0.89
N VAL A 28 3.00 8.43 1.27
CA VAL A 28 2.55 9.46 0.33
C VAL A 28 3.64 10.52 0.24
N VAL A 29 3.96 10.92 -0.98
CA VAL A 29 4.89 12.01 -1.28
C VAL A 29 4.18 13.00 -2.20
N GLU A 30 4.64 14.24 -2.20
CA GLU A 30 4.18 15.22 -3.17
C GLU A 30 4.64 14.79 -4.57
N ASP A 31 3.68 14.63 -5.48
CA ASP A 31 3.92 14.28 -6.88
C ASP A 31 2.89 15.00 -7.76
N PRO A 32 3.31 15.96 -8.61
CA PRO A 32 2.42 16.65 -9.53
C PRO A 32 1.69 15.72 -10.50
N ASN A 33 2.24 14.54 -10.78
CA ASN A 33 1.66 13.59 -11.73
C ASN A 33 0.76 12.54 -11.06
N GLY A 34 0.74 12.48 -9.72
CA GLY A 34 -0.09 11.52 -8.97
C GLY A 34 0.26 10.05 -9.22
N PHE A 35 1.53 9.72 -9.43
CA PHE A 35 1.97 8.37 -9.73
C PHE A 35 2.09 7.47 -8.49
N VAL A 36 1.85 6.18 -8.70
CA VAL A 36 2.12 5.13 -7.72
C VAL A 36 3.35 4.33 -8.19
N GLN A 37 4.39 4.31 -7.37
CA GLN A 37 5.64 3.58 -7.65
C GLN A 37 5.88 2.50 -6.60
N MET A 38 6.15 1.28 -7.05
CA MET A 38 6.51 0.16 -6.21
C MET A 38 8.03 -0.07 -6.23
N LYS A 39 8.67 -0.10 -5.06
CA LYS A 39 10.05 -0.60 -4.94
C LYS A 39 10.05 -2.12 -5.09
N THR A 40 10.76 -2.63 -6.08
CA THR A 40 10.86 -4.07 -6.32
C THR A 40 11.90 -4.71 -5.40
N LYS A 41 11.82 -6.03 -5.23
CA LYS A 41 12.78 -6.80 -4.42
C LYS A 41 14.22 -6.69 -4.94
N PHE A 42 14.40 -6.42 -6.24
CA PHE A 42 15.72 -6.22 -6.87
C PHE A 42 16.25 -4.78 -6.74
N GLY A 43 15.53 -3.89 -6.03
CA GLY A 43 15.96 -2.53 -5.76
C GLY A 43 15.52 -1.49 -6.78
N GLY A 44 14.96 -1.91 -7.92
CA GLY A 44 14.37 -1.01 -8.92
C GLY A 44 13.02 -0.44 -8.48
N ARG A 45 12.47 0.48 -9.29
CA ARG A 45 11.11 0.99 -9.14
C ARG A 45 10.27 0.59 -10.35
N ARG A 46 9.01 0.24 -10.11
CA ARG A 46 8.02 -0.09 -11.15
C ARG A 46 6.80 0.79 -10.97
N MET A 47 6.29 1.35 -12.07
CA MET A 47 5.01 2.05 -12.09
C MET A 47 3.86 1.07 -11.83
N VAL A 48 2.95 1.44 -10.94
CA VAL A 48 1.71 0.71 -10.72
C VAL A 48 0.62 1.43 -11.50
N ASP A 49 0.34 0.91 -12.68
CA ASP A 49 -0.69 1.45 -13.56
C ASP A 49 -2.08 1.01 -13.14
N TRP A 50 -3.07 1.75 -13.62
CA TRP A 50 -4.47 1.35 -13.54
C TRP A 50 -4.72 0.04 -14.29
N LEU A 51 -5.62 -0.78 -13.77
CA LEU A 51 -6.08 -1.97 -14.47
C LEU A 51 -6.77 -1.55 -15.78
N SER A 52 -6.42 -2.19 -16.88
CA SER A 52 -7.02 -1.92 -18.21
C SER A 52 -8.47 -2.43 -18.34
N GLY A 53 -9.05 -2.99 -17.28
CA GLY A 53 -10.40 -3.57 -17.22
C GLY A 53 -10.53 -4.55 -16.06
N GLU A 54 -11.70 -5.19 -15.95
CA GLU A 54 -11.91 -6.31 -15.01
C GLU A 54 -11.18 -7.55 -15.53
N GLN A 55 -10.25 -8.10 -14.74
CA GLN A 55 -9.46 -9.27 -15.14
C GLN A 55 -10.13 -10.58 -14.76
N LEU A 56 -10.97 -10.58 -13.73
CA LEU A 56 -11.59 -11.78 -13.17
C LEU A 56 -13.09 -11.57 -13.03
N PRO A 57 -13.88 -11.92 -14.07
CA PRO A 57 -15.32 -11.71 -14.03
C PRO A 57 -15.95 -12.47 -12.85
N ARG A 58 -16.79 -11.78 -12.07
CA ARG A 58 -17.54 -12.33 -10.92
C ARG A 58 -16.66 -12.72 -9.71
N ILE A 59 -15.55 -12.03 -9.47
CA ILE A 59 -14.67 -12.26 -8.29
C ILE A 59 -15.24 -11.73 -6.96
N CYS A 60 -16.33 -10.97 -7.02
CA CYS A 60 -17.03 -10.43 -5.86
C CYS A 60 -18.47 -10.95 -5.79
#